data_AF-A0A9K3DC09-F1
#
_entry.id   AF-A0A9K3DC09-F1
#
_cell.length_a   1.000
_cell.length_b   1.000
_cell.length_c   1.000
_cell.angle_alpha   90.00
_cell.angle_beta   90.00
_cell.angle_gamma   90.00
#
_symmetry.space_group_name_H-M   'P 1'
#
loop_
_entity.id
_entity.type
_entity.pdbx_description
1 polymer ?
#
loop_
_entity_poly.entity_id
_entity_poly.type
_entity_poly.pdbx_seq_one_letter_code
_entity_poly.pdbx_strand_id
1 'polypeptide(L)'
;MLPHPPGRDLAKLKARPSRDRASRGQHSGHGGSRDNSDLKTPEERALYRIESGLPILASQDNFVRRLKAEKVVVVTAETGSGKTTQLPQYAAENFTLKVACTQPRALAAVSLAKRIGYEFDGEEVKGKGR
;
A
#
# COMPACT_ATOMS: atom_id res chain seq x y z
N MET A 1 23.25 -24.00 -24.34
CA MET A 1 22.37 -23.15 -25.17
C MET A 1 20.93 -23.42 -24.77
N LEU A 2 20.26 -22.49 -24.07
CA LEU A 2 18.84 -22.59 -23.78
C LEU A 2 18.05 -21.86 -24.87
N PRO A 3 16.96 -22.43 -25.42
CA PRO A 3 16.18 -21.74 -26.45
C PRO A 3 15.38 -20.56 -25.86
N HIS A 4 15.39 -19.43 -26.59
CA HIS A 4 14.55 -18.26 -26.31
C HIS A 4 13.07 -18.55 -26.64
N PRO A 5 12.11 -18.00 -25.87
CA PRO A 5 10.69 -18.10 -26.22
C PRO A 5 10.33 -17.18 -27.41
N PRO A 6 9.42 -17.61 -28.30
CA PRO A 6 9.00 -16.79 -29.45
C PRO A 6 8.18 -15.56 -29.03
N GLY A 7 8.38 -14.47 -29.77
CA GLY A 7 7.78 -13.15 -29.54
C GLY A 7 6.25 -13.16 -29.55
N ARG A 8 5.68 -12.46 -28.56
CA ARG A 8 4.23 -12.22 -28.48
C ARG A 8 3.88 -11.07 -29.42
N ASP A 9 3.24 -11.41 -30.53
CA ASP A 9 2.75 -10.46 -31.53
C ASP A 9 1.59 -9.63 -30.94
N LEU A 10 1.87 -8.35 -30.61
CA LEU A 10 0.98 -7.44 -29.86
C LEU A 10 -0.16 -6.86 -30.71
N ALA A 11 -0.33 -7.27 -31.97
CA ALA A 11 -1.26 -6.64 -32.91
C ALA A 11 -2.69 -7.23 -32.98
N LYS A 12 -3.06 -8.22 -32.14
CA LYS A 12 -4.36 -8.93 -32.25
C LYS A 12 -5.37 -8.74 -31.10
N LEU A 13 -5.17 -7.81 -30.18
CA LEU A 13 -6.21 -7.49 -29.17
C LEU A 13 -7.15 -6.37 -29.65
N LYS A 14 -7.96 -6.65 -30.69
CA LYS A 14 -9.09 -5.78 -31.07
C LYS A 14 -10.34 -6.15 -30.26
N ALA A 15 -10.93 -5.12 -29.64
CA ALA A 15 -12.33 -4.90 -29.27
C ALA A 15 -13.19 -6.11 -28.82
N ARG A 16 -13.55 -6.14 -27.54
CA ARG A 16 -14.72 -6.91 -27.05
C ARG A 16 -15.97 -6.01 -27.07
N PRO A 17 -17.11 -6.46 -27.62
CA PRO A 17 -18.31 -5.64 -27.75
C PRO A 17 -19.05 -5.43 -26.41
N SER A 18 -19.72 -4.29 -26.35
CA SER A 18 -20.58 -3.80 -25.27
C SER A 18 -21.71 -4.80 -24.97
N ARG A 19 -21.86 -5.18 -23.69
CA ARG A 19 -23.08 -5.84 -23.20
C ARG A 19 -23.91 -4.80 -22.49
N ASP A 20 -24.98 -4.39 -23.15
CA ASP A 20 -26.12 -3.72 -22.55
C ASP A 20 -26.67 -4.55 -21.39
N ARG A 21 -26.73 -3.94 -20.20
CA ARG A 21 -27.66 -4.38 -19.15
C ARG A 21 -28.11 -3.18 -18.33
N ALA A 22 -29.16 -2.55 -18.84
CA ALA A 22 -30.01 -1.66 -18.05
C ALA A 22 -30.90 -2.52 -17.14
N SER A 23 -30.73 -2.38 -15.82
CA SER A 23 -31.84 -2.39 -14.87
C SER A 23 -31.42 -1.69 -13.58
N ARG A 24 -32.16 -0.60 -13.29
CA ARG A 24 -32.04 0.33 -12.17
C ARG A 24 -31.97 -0.38 -10.81
N GLY A 25 -30.98 0.02 -10.00
CA GLY A 25 -31.02 -0.05 -8.54
C GLY A 25 -30.49 1.28 -8.03
N GLN A 26 -31.37 2.10 -7.46
CA GLN A 26 -31.02 3.37 -6.85
C GLN A 26 -30.23 3.08 -5.56
N HIS A 27 -28.90 3.24 -5.60
CA HIS A 27 -28.12 3.39 -4.37
C HIS A 27 -27.80 4.87 -4.20
N SER A 28 -28.52 5.47 -3.28
CA SER A 28 -28.25 6.76 -2.65
C SER A 28 -26.83 6.75 -2.08
N GLY A 29 -25.89 7.25 -2.87
CA GLY A 29 -24.54 7.54 -2.41
C GLY A 29 -24.60 8.63 -1.35
N HIS A 30 -24.48 8.23 -0.08
CA HIS A 30 -24.05 9.12 0.99
C HIS A 30 -22.57 9.44 0.74
N GLY A 31 -22.32 10.34 -0.20
CA GLY A 31 -21.03 11.01 -0.36
C GLY A 31 -20.87 11.98 0.79
N GLY A 32 -20.55 11.47 1.97
CA GLY A 32 -20.07 12.29 3.07
C GLY A 32 -18.79 12.97 2.62
N SER A 33 -18.85 14.28 2.43
CA SER A 33 -17.68 15.15 2.29
C SER A 33 -16.89 15.01 3.58
N ARG A 34 -15.85 14.17 3.57
CA ARG A 34 -15.00 13.98 4.74
C ARG A 34 -14.14 15.22 4.89
N ASP A 35 -14.24 15.83 6.05
CA ASP A 35 -13.37 16.93 6.44
C ASP A 35 -11.94 16.39 6.59
N ASN A 36 -10.95 17.15 6.11
CA ASN A 36 -9.54 16.75 6.13
C ASN A 36 -8.94 16.87 7.56
N SER A 37 -9.73 17.31 8.53
CA SER A 37 -9.35 17.60 9.91
C SER A 37 -9.04 16.35 10.75
N ASP A 38 -9.46 15.16 10.32
CA ASP A 38 -9.34 13.93 11.11
C ASP A 38 -8.11 13.07 10.76
N LEU A 39 -7.33 13.46 9.75
CA LEU A 39 -6.12 12.74 9.35
C LEU A 39 -4.90 13.22 10.14
N LYS A 40 -4.07 12.27 10.60
CA LYS A 40 -2.76 12.59 11.19
C LYS A 40 -1.90 13.42 10.23
N THR A 41 -1.41 14.55 10.72
CA THR A 41 -0.38 15.37 10.08
C THR A 41 0.94 14.61 9.97
N PRO A 42 1.86 15.03 9.07
CA PRO A 42 3.20 14.44 9.00
C PRO A 42 3.97 14.51 10.33
N GLU A 43 3.77 15.56 11.11
CA GLU A 43 4.42 15.76 12.41
C GLU A 43 3.90 14.74 13.45
N GLU A 44 2.59 14.52 13.51
CA GLU A 44 2.00 13.50 14.39
C GLU A 44 2.44 12.08 14.03
N ARG A 45 2.59 11.78 12.74
CA ARG A 45 3.15 10.49 12.27
C ARG A 45 4.59 10.33 12.73
N ALA A 46 5.40 11.39 12.64
CA ALA A 46 6.79 11.37 13.08
C ALA A 46 6.90 11.15 14.59
N LEU A 47 6.08 11.84 15.40
CA LEU A 47 6.01 11.65 16.84
C LEU A 47 5.64 10.20 17.20
N TYR A 48 4.58 9.66 16.58
CA TYR A 48 4.17 8.26 16.80
C TYR A 48 5.29 7.26 16.48
N ARG A 49 6.07 7.51 15.42
CA ARG A 49 7.24 6.67 15.09
C ARG A 49 8.31 6.74 16.17
N ILE A 50 8.67 7.94 16.62
CA ILE A 50 9.66 8.12 17.70
C ILE A 50 9.22 7.37 18.95
N GLU A 51 7.96 7.51 19.36
CA GLU A 51 7.38 6.80 20.51
C GLU A 51 7.38 5.27 20.34
N SER A 52 7.22 4.78 19.11
CA SER A 52 7.23 3.33 18.84
C SER A 52 8.59 2.65 19.09
N GLY A 53 9.69 3.41 19.09
CA GLY A 53 11.03 2.90 19.38
C GLY A 53 11.52 1.78 18.45
N LEU A 54 10.97 1.67 17.23
CA LEU A 54 11.25 0.55 16.34
C LEU A 54 12.67 0.64 15.72
N PRO A 55 13.47 -0.46 15.71
CA PRO A 55 14.82 -0.45 15.16
C PRO A 55 14.92 -0.03 13.69
N ILE A 56 13.88 -0.30 12.88
CA ILE A 56 13.89 0.00 11.45
C ILE A 56 13.93 1.51 11.15
N LEU A 57 13.53 2.36 12.09
CA LEU A 57 13.47 3.82 11.91
C LEU A 57 14.86 4.41 11.68
N ALA A 58 15.89 3.86 12.33
CA ALA A 58 17.28 4.29 12.15
C ALA A 58 17.81 4.04 10.72
N SER A 59 17.16 3.14 9.96
CA SER A 59 17.53 2.82 8.58
C SER A 59 16.63 3.47 7.53
N GLN A 60 15.71 4.37 7.92
CA GLN A 60 14.74 5.02 7.03
C GLN A 60 15.42 5.68 5.83
N ASP A 61 16.41 6.54 6.07
CA ASP A 61 17.06 7.30 5.00
C ASP A 61 17.79 6.40 4.01
N ASN A 62 18.44 5.35 4.52
CA ASN A 62 19.11 4.36 3.68
C ASN A 62 18.12 3.63 2.79
N PHE A 63 16.98 3.22 3.35
CA PHE A 63 15.91 2.55 2.61
C PHE A 63 15.34 3.44 1.51
N VAL A 64 14.95 4.67 1.82
CA VAL A 64 14.38 5.62 0.84
C VAL A 64 15.40 5.92 -0.26
N ARG A 65 16.67 6.13 0.10
CA ARG A 65 17.74 6.37 -0.89
C ARG A 65 17.90 5.19 -1.85
N ARG A 66 17.98 3.97 -1.33
CA ARG A 66 18.08 2.76 -2.16
C ARG A 66 16.85 2.57 -3.03
N LEU A 67 15.65 2.78 -2.49
CA LEU A 67 14.41 2.62 -3.22
C LEU A 67 14.27 3.62 -4.39
N LYS A 68 14.86 4.82 -4.27
CA LYS A 68 14.92 5.81 -5.36
C LYS A 68 15.96 5.44 -6.43
N ALA A 69 17.05 4.78 -6.05
CA ALA A 69 18.18 4.48 -6.94
C ALA A 69 18.07 3.11 -7.65
N GLU A 70 17.46 2.12 -7.01
CA GLU A 70 17.47 0.72 -7.41
C GLU A 70 16.06 0.25 -7.82
N LYS A 71 15.96 -0.59 -8.86
CA LYS A 71 14.68 -1.19 -9.28
C LYS A 71 14.18 -2.25 -8.31
N VAL A 72 15.09 -2.91 -7.60
CA VAL A 72 14.81 -4.00 -6.66
C VAL A 72 15.70 -3.82 -5.45
N VAL A 73 15.10 -3.76 -4.26
CA VAL A 73 15.80 -3.67 -2.97
C VAL A 73 15.42 -4.87 -2.13
N VAL A 74 16.40 -5.63 -1.64
CA VAL A 74 16.20 -6.71 -0.67
C VAL A 74 16.45 -6.16 0.73
N VAL A 75 15.45 -6.31 1.61
CA VAL A 75 15.54 -5.82 2.98
C VAL A 75 15.50 -6.98 3.96
N THR A 76 16.58 -7.14 4.72
CA THR A 76 16.71 -8.10 5.82
C THR A 76 16.70 -7.37 7.16
N ALA A 77 15.89 -7.84 8.09
CA ALA A 77 15.82 -7.30 9.45
C ALA A 77 15.29 -8.38 10.39
N GLU A 78 15.57 -8.25 11.69
CA GLU A 78 15.06 -9.16 12.70
C GLU A 78 13.53 -9.10 12.83
N THR A 79 12.92 -10.19 13.28
CA THR A 79 11.49 -10.22 13.60
C THR A 79 11.18 -9.20 14.70
N GLY A 80 10.12 -8.41 14.52
CA GLY A 80 9.77 -7.35 15.47
C GLY A 80 10.45 -6.00 15.22
N SER A 81 11.37 -5.91 14.24
CA SER A 81 12.03 -4.65 13.87
C SER A 81 11.10 -3.55 13.34
N GLY A 82 9.86 -3.88 12.96
CA GLY A 82 8.91 -2.94 12.36
C GLY A 82 8.91 -2.92 10.83
N LYS A 83 9.66 -3.80 10.15
CA LYS A 83 9.78 -3.83 8.68
C LYS A 83 8.43 -3.80 7.95
N THR A 84 7.48 -4.61 8.40
CA THR A 84 6.21 -4.82 7.71
C THR A 84 5.22 -3.67 7.92
N THR A 85 5.35 -2.90 9.01
CA THR A 85 4.49 -1.76 9.31
C THR A 85 5.06 -0.44 8.80
N GLN A 86 6.38 -0.22 8.93
CA GLN A 86 7.01 1.09 8.64
C GLN A 86 7.44 1.29 7.19
N LEU A 87 8.05 0.29 6.54
CA LEU A 87 8.55 0.45 5.17
C LEU A 87 7.47 0.83 4.13
N PRO A 88 6.24 0.27 4.18
CA PRO A 88 5.17 0.68 3.28
C PRO A 88 4.80 2.16 3.46
N GLN A 89 4.82 2.67 4.69
CA GLN A 89 4.51 4.07 4.99
C GLN A 89 5.58 4.99 4.42
N TYR A 90 6.86 4.66 4.60
CA TYR A 90 7.95 5.43 4.00
C TYR A 90 7.90 5.44 2.47
N ALA A 91 7.55 4.31 1.86
CA ALA A 91 7.32 4.26 0.43
C ALA A 91 6.12 5.14 0.01
N ALA A 92 5.04 5.17 0.78
CA ALA A 92 3.88 6.00 0.46
C ALA A 92 4.17 7.50 0.62
N GLU A 93 4.99 7.90 1.60
CA GLU A 93 5.37 9.30 1.83
C GLU A 93 6.36 9.84 0.80
N ASN A 94 7.21 8.97 0.25
CA ASN A 94 8.30 9.39 -0.63
C ASN A 94 8.01 9.24 -2.12
N PHE A 95 6.88 8.62 -2.49
CA PHE A 95 6.53 8.33 -3.88
C PHE A 95 5.06 8.68 -4.14
N THR A 96 4.77 9.27 -5.30
CA THR A 96 3.39 9.61 -5.72
C THR A 96 2.62 8.41 -6.31
N LEU A 97 3.12 7.20 -6.11
CA LEU A 97 2.59 5.95 -6.67
C LEU A 97 1.86 5.14 -5.61
N LYS A 98 0.95 4.27 -6.06
CA LYS A 98 0.27 3.32 -5.18
C LYS A 98 1.27 2.28 -4.66
N VAL A 99 1.35 2.14 -3.35
CA VAL A 99 2.15 1.08 -2.69
C VAL A 99 1.28 -0.16 -2.52
N ALA A 100 1.75 -1.29 -3.03
CA ALA A 100 1.13 -2.59 -2.82
C ALA A 100 2.04 -3.47 -1.97
N CYS A 101 1.49 -3.99 -0.87
CA CYS A 101 2.17 -4.95 0.00
C CYS A 101 1.43 -6.27 -0.01
N THR A 102 2.16 -7.37 -0.17
CA THR A 102 1.59 -8.72 -0.11
C THR A 102 1.93 -9.40 1.22
N GLN A 103 1.07 -10.30 1.66
CA GLN A 103 1.30 -11.18 2.82
C GLN A 103 0.91 -12.60 2.42
N PRO A 104 1.65 -13.63 2.89
CA PRO A 104 1.34 -15.02 2.55
C PRO A 104 0.01 -15.49 3.15
N ARG A 105 -0.47 -14.85 4.23
CA ARG A 105 -1.72 -15.19 4.92
C ARG A 105 -2.73 -14.04 4.77
N ALA A 106 -3.95 -14.36 4.34
CA ALA A 106 -5.01 -13.37 4.16
C ALA A 106 -5.34 -12.59 5.45
N LEU A 107 -5.42 -13.28 6.60
CA LEU A 107 -5.66 -12.63 7.89
C LEU A 107 -4.52 -11.67 8.29
N ALA A 108 -3.27 -12.00 7.95
CA ALA A 108 -2.14 -11.12 8.19
C ALA A 108 -2.21 -9.86 7.31
N ALA A 109 -2.64 -9.98 6.04
CA ALA A 109 -2.85 -8.84 5.16
C ALA A 109 -3.90 -7.87 5.73
N VAL A 110 -5.04 -8.39 6.17
CA VAL A 110 -6.14 -7.59 6.73
C VAL A 110 -5.72 -6.91 8.04
N SER A 111 -5.12 -7.66 8.96
CA SER A 111 -4.64 -7.11 10.23
C SER A 111 -3.58 -6.03 10.03
N LEU A 112 -2.65 -6.27 9.10
CA LEU A 112 -1.61 -5.30 8.76
C LEU A 112 -2.19 -4.02 8.16
N ALA A 113 -3.13 -4.12 7.23
CA ALA A 113 -3.76 -2.95 6.62
C ALA A 113 -4.47 -2.08 7.68
N LYS A 114 -5.19 -2.72 8.61
CA LYS A 114 -5.81 -2.03 9.76
C LYS A 114 -4.78 -1.32 10.62
N ARG A 115 -3.69 -2.02 10.97
CA ARG A 115 -2.61 -1.47 11.78
C ARG A 115 -1.97 -0.27 11.10
N ILE A 116 -1.61 -0.38 9.82
CA ILE A 116 -0.99 0.72 9.06
C ILE A 116 -1.94 1.92 8.95
N GLY A 117 -3.23 1.70 8.68
CA GLY A 117 -4.21 2.80 8.62
C GLY A 117 -4.29 3.59 9.93
N TYR A 118 -4.31 2.89 11.07
CA TYR A 118 -4.29 3.53 12.38
C TYR A 118 -2.98 4.26 12.66
N GLU A 119 -1.84 3.65 12.33
CA GLU A 119 -0.53 4.27 12.53
C GLU A 119 -0.36 5.54 11.66
N PHE A 120 -0.78 5.48 10.40
CA PHE A 120 -0.52 6.49 9.38
C PHE A 120 -1.53 7.64 9.37
N ASP A 121 -2.82 7.35 9.43
CA ASP A 121 -3.89 8.34 9.28
C ASP A 121 -4.79 8.44 10.51
N GLY A 122 -4.65 7.54 11.49
CA GLY A 122 -5.55 7.46 12.66
C GLY A 122 -6.85 6.70 12.39
N GLU A 123 -7.05 6.24 11.16
CA GLU A 123 -8.26 5.55 10.71
C GLU A 123 -8.26 4.06 11.10
N GLU A 124 -9.36 3.60 11.70
CA GLU A 124 -9.63 2.16 11.78
C GLU A 124 -10.15 1.69 10.41
N VAL A 125 -9.35 0.90 9.68
CA VAL A 125 -9.78 0.34 8.38
C VAL A 125 -10.96 -0.62 8.62
N LYS A 126 -12.19 -0.14 8.43
CA LYS A 126 -13.41 -0.96 8.47
C LYS A 126 -13.34 -1.97 7.33
N GLY A 127 -13.04 -3.22 7.66
CA GLY A 127 -13.09 -4.32 6.70
C GLY A 127 -14.50 -4.40 6.15
N LYS A 128 -14.66 -4.37 4.81
CA LYS A 128 -15.95 -4.72 4.19
C LYS A 128 -16.28 -6.15 4.63
N GLY A 129 -17.26 -6.27 5.53
CA GLY A 129 -17.89 -7.55 5.84
C GLY A 129 -18.33 -8.18 4.53
N ARG A 130 -17.98 -9.46 4.35
CA ARG A 130 -18.52 -10.27 3.28
C ARG A 130 -20.02 -10.46 3.49
#